data_AF-A0A518FR57-F1
#
_entry.id   AF-A0A518FR57-F1
#
_cell.length_a   1.000
_cell.length_b   1.000
_cell.length_c   1.000
_cell.angle_alpha   90.00
_cell.angle_beta   90.00
_cell.angle_gamma   90.00
#
_symmetry.space_group_name_H-M   'P 1'
#
loop_
_entity.id
_entity.type
_entity.pdbx_description
1 polymer ?
#
loop_
_entity_poly.entity_id
_entity_poly.type
_entity_poly.pdbx_seq_one_letter_code
_entity_poly.pdbx_strand_id
1 'polypeptide(L)'
;MSNSSELERLQFLASSRKMEGDFAGALKARQSLEGFYDENFVDTIQQVQNLNQIANLSILLGDLMEAQRSSRKSVALSVSLPEETKATCLMLLSCVLAESEEFKEATVYAERAIEIFESIFGAENDFVAYRKHDLNRMRQESLGGYLD
;
A
#
# COMPACT_ATOMS: atom_id res chain seq x y z
N MET A 1 -21.39 23.36 -3.21
CA MET A 1 -20.08 22.79 -3.58
C MET A 1 -20.35 21.38 -4.07
N SER A 2 -19.88 21.00 -5.25
CA SER A 2 -20.06 19.63 -5.76
C SER A 2 -19.11 18.69 -5.03
N ASN A 3 -19.46 17.40 -4.90
CA ASN A 3 -18.55 16.40 -4.33
C ASN A 3 -17.17 16.41 -5.02
N SER A 4 -17.14 16.66 -6.34
CA SER A 4 -15.90 16.84 -7.13
C SER A 4 -14.98 17.93 -6.57
N SER A 5 -15.52 19.12 -6.24
CA SER A 5 -14.70 20.23 -5.75
C SER A 5 -14.09 19.98 -4.36
N GLU A 6 -14.76 19.18 -3.52
CA GLU A 6 -14.24 18.83 -2.20
C GLU A 6 -13.18 17.72 -2.28
N LEU A 7 -13.35 16.75 -3.19
CA LEU A 7 -12.33 15.73 -3.47
C LEU A 7 -11.01 16.37 -3.89
N GLU A 8 -11.04 17.28 -4.86
CA GLU A 8 -9.84 18.00 -5.35
C GLU A 8 -9.18 18.81 -4.23
N ARG A 9 -9.98 19.50 -3.41
CA ARG A 9 -9.48 20.26 -2.26
C ARG A 9 -8.76 19.37 -1.26
N LEU A 10 -9.33 18.22 -0.90
CA LEU A 10 -8.73 17.29 0.05
C LEU A 10 -7.46 16.65 -0.51
N GLN A 11 -7.42 16.35 -1.81
CA GLN A 11 -6.21 15.88 -2.48
C GLN A 11 -5.08 16.91 -2.43
N PHE A 12 -5.39 18.18 -2.72
CA PHE A 12 -4.42 19.26 -2.63
C PHE A 12 -3.92 19.45 -1.19
N LEU A 13 -4.84 19.50 -0.23
CA LEU A 13 -4.52 19.64 1.19
C LEU A 13 -3.59 18.51 1.67
N ALA A 14 -3.94 17.26 1.36
CA ALA A 14 -3.12 16.12 1.74
C ALA A 14 -1.69 16.20 1.15
N SER A 15 -1.58 16.68 -0.09
CA SER A 15 -0.30 16.80 -0.78
C SER A 15 0.55 17.93 -0.20
N SER A 16 -0.05 19.10 0.08
CA SER A 16 0.63 20.24 0.74
C SER A 16 1.16 19.83 2.11
N ARG A 17 0.32 19.22 2.94
CA ARG A 17 0.68 18.76 4.29
C ARG A 17 1.84 17.78 4.27
N LYS A 18 1.83 16.84 3.32
CA LYS A 18 2.94 15.91 3.14
C LYS A 18 4.24 16.63 2.76
N MET A 19 4.18 17.61 1.86
CA MET A 19 5.36 18.41 1.47
C MET A 19 5.91 19.25 2.62
N GLU A 20 5.04 19.72 3.52
CA GLU A 20 5.40 20.45 4.74
C GLU A 20 5.95 19.53 5.85
N GLY A 21 5.91 18.20 5.67
CA GLY A 21 6.29 17.22 6.69
C GLY A 21 5.21 16.96 7.73
N ASP A 22 4.02 17.57 7.60
CA ASP A 22 2.86 17.29 8.44
C ASP A 22 2.16 16.01 7.98
N PHE A 23 2.80 14.87 8.24
CA PHE A 23 2.29 13.55 7.86
C PHE A 23 0.97 13.20 8.55
N ALA A 24 0.77 13.65 9.79
CA ALA A 24 -0.48 13.46 10.52
C ALA A 24 -1.63 14.27 9.88
N GLY A 25 -1.37 15.52 9.48
CA GLY A 25 -2.32 16.33 8.73
C GLY A 25 -2.62 15.75 7.35
N ALA A 26 -1.61 15.23 6.66
CA ALA A 26 -1.78 14.53 5.39
C ALA A 26 -2.67 13.28 5.55
N LEU A 27 -2.42 12.47 6.57
CA LEU A 27 -3.21 11.27 6.87
C LEU A 27 -4.68 11.62 7.12
N LYS A 28 -4.94 12.63 7.96
CA LYS A 28 -6.31 13.10 8.23
C LYS A 28 -7.03 13.55 6.95
N ALA A 29 -6.36 14.30 6.07
CA ALA A 29 -6.96 14.73 4.80
C ALA A 29 -7.28 13.53 3.88
N ARG A 30 -6.40 12.51 3.86
CA ARG A 30 -6.60 11.27 3.08
C ARG A 30 -7.73 10.40 3.65
N GLN A 31 -7.89 10.32 4.96
CA GLN A 31 -9.00 9.61 5.62
C GLN A 31 -10.34 10.31 5.36
N SER A 32 -10.37 11.64 5.44
CA SER A 32 -11.54 12.42 5.01
C SER A 32 -11.89 12.13 3.56
N LEU A 33 -10.89 12.07 2.67
CA LEU A 33 -11.07 11.75 1.25
C LEU A 33 -11.63 10.33 1.05
N GLU A 34 -11.17 9.34 1.83
CA GLU A 34 -11.70 7.97 1.78
C GLU A 34 -13.21 7.93 2.08
N GLY A 35 -13.70 8.78 2.99
CA GLY A 35 -15.12 8.88 3.32
C GLY A 35 -16.03 9.32 2.17
N PHE A 36 -15.48 9.91 1.12
CA PHE A 36 -16.22 10.26 -0.10
C PHE A 36 -16.24 9.14 -1.14
N TYR A 37 -15.40 8.11 -0.98
CA TYR A 37 -15.38 6.95 -1.86
C TYR A 37 -16.38 5.92 -1.36
N ASP A 38 -17.66 6.13 -1.67
CA ASP A 38 -18.72 5.16 -1.44
C ASP A 38 -18.66 3.98 -2.44
N GLU A 39 -19.55 3.01 -2.28
CA GLU A 39 -19.61 1.80 -3.12
C GLU A 39 -19.89 2.09 -4.61
N ASN A 40 -20.33 3.31 -4.96
CA ASN A 40 -20.63 3.72 -6.33
C ASN A 40 -19.57 4.68 -6.91
N PHE A 41 -18.44 4.86 -6.21
CA PHE A 41 -17.37 5.71 -6.71
C PHE A 41 -16.75 5.11 -7.99
N VAL A 42 -16.86 5.86 -9.09
CA VAL A 42 -16.53 5.37 -10.44
C VAL A 42 -15.02 5.19 -10.65
N ASP A 43 -14.18 5.93 -9.93
CA ASP A 43 -12.72 5.90 -10.12
C ASP A 43 -12.02 5.01 -9.07
N THR A 44 -12.09 3.70 -9.30
CA THR A 44 -11.44 2.71 -8.42
C THR A 44 -9.91 2.90 -8.36
N ILE A 45 -9.27 3.42 -9.41
CA ILE A 45 -7.83 3.70 -9.41
C ILE A 45 -7.53 4.79 -8.38
N GLN A 46 -8.28 5.88 -8.40
CA GLN A 46 -8.10 6.99 -7.47
C GLN A 46 -8.35 6.56 -6.01
N GLN A 47 -9.35 5.71 -5.79
CA GLN A 47 -9.65 5.14 -4.47
C GLN A 47 -8.49 4.27 -3.96
N VAL A 48 -7.98 3.34 -4.79
CA VAL A 48 -6.83 2.49 -4.47
C VAL A 48 -5.59 3.31 -4.17
N GLN A 49 -5.29 4.33 -4.99
CA GLN A 49 -4.17 5.23 -4.75
C GLN A 49 -4.29 5.95 -3.41
N ASN A 50 -5.49 6.41 -3.04
CA ASN A 50 -5.70 7.05 -1.75
C ASN A 50 -5.46 6.09 -0.58
N LEU A 51 -5.99 4.86 -0.67
CA LEU A 51 -5.77 3.82 0.34
C LEU A 51 -4.28 3.48 0.50
N ASN A 52 -3.53 3.39 -0.61
CA ASN A 52 -2.10 3.17 -0.55
C ASN A 52 -1.35 4.34 0.13
N GLN A 53 -1.81 5.59 -0.06
CA GLN A 53 -1.23 6.74 0.65
C GLN A 53 -1.57 6.72 2.15
N ILE A 54 -2.79 6.32 2.53
CA ILE A 54 -3.16 6.11 3.94
C ILE A 54 -2.22 5.07 4.56
N ALA A 55 -2.05 3.91 3.92
CA ALA A 55 -1.19 2.86 4.47
C ALA A 55 0.26 3.31 4.69
N ASN A 56 0.86 3.98 3.70
CA ASN A 56 2.23 4.48 3.79
C ASN A 56 2.40 5.54 4.89
N LEU A 57 1.45 6.47 5.01
CA LEU A 57 1.48 7.49 6.06
C LEU A 57 1.26 6.87 7.45
N SER A 58 0.39 5.86 7.55
CA SER A 58 0.15 5.14 8.80
C SER A 58 1.38 4.35 9.25
N ILE A 59 2.11 3.69 8.34
CA ILE A 59 3.42 3.08 8.66
C ILE A 59 4.38 4.14 9.24
N LEU A 60 4.51 5.29 8.54
CA LEU A 60 5.42 6.35 8.95
C LEU A 60 5.09 6.93 10.34
N LEU A 61 3.81 6.91 10.72
CA LEU A 61 3.31 7.38 12.01
C LEU A 61 3.22 6.27 13.07
N GLY A 62 3.57 5.03 12.74
CA GLY A 62 3.52 3.88 13.65
C GLY A 62 2.12 3.29 13.87
N ASP A 63 1.12 3.68 13.08
CA ASP A 63 -0.23 3.12 13.14
C ASP A 63 -0.36 1.90 12.21
N LEU A 64 0.21 0.78 12.65
CA LEU A 64 0.20 -0.46 11.86
C LEU A 64 -1.22 -1.04 11.66
N MET A 65 -2.15 -0.77 12.57
CA MET A 65 -3.55 -1.21 12.44
C MET A 65 -4.23 -0.52 11.25
N GLU A 66 -4.11 0.80 11.14
CA GLU A 66 -4.66 1.56 10.01
C GLU A 66 -3.93 1.22 8.70
N ALA A 67 -2.62 0.99 8.77
CA ALA A 67 -1.84 0.56 7.62
C ALA A 67 -2.34 -0.79 7.07
N GLN A 68 -2.63 -1.75 7.95
CA GLN A 68 -3.18 -3.05 7.54
C GLN A 68 -4.59 -2.91 6.97
N ARG A 69 -5.47 -2.14 7.63
CA ARG A 69 -6.85 -1.93 7.15
C ARG A 69 -6.86 -1.36 5.74
N SER A 70 -6.11 -0.29 5.52
CA SER A 70 -6.09 0.43 4.24
C SER A 70 -5.42 -0.38 3.13
N SER A 71 -4.31 -1.08 3.40
CA SER A 71 -3.63 -1.95 2.42
C SER A 71 -4.45 -3.20 2.06
N ARG A 72 -5.13 -3.83 3.01
CA ARG A 72 -6.06 -4.95 2.71
C ARG A 72 -7.22 -4.49 1.82
N LYS A 73 -7.79 -3.30 2.11
CA LYS A 73 -8.85 -2.70 1.29
C LYS A 73 -8.36 -2.35 -0.12
N SER A 74 -7.13 -1.85 -0.28
CA SER A 74 -6.57 -1.55 -1.60
C SER A 74 -6.36 -2.81 -2.43
N VAL A 75 -5.86 -3.90 -1.83
CA VAL A 75 -5.77 -5.21 -2.49
C VAL A 75 -7.14 -5.70 -2.97
N ALA A 76 -8.16 -5.62 -2.12
CA ALA A 76 -9.52 -6.06 -2.46
C ALA A 76 -10.13 -5.28 -3.65
N LEU A 77 -9.85 -3.97 -3.76
CA LEU A 77 -10.32 -3.13 -4.86
C LEU A 77 -9.47 -3.27 -6.13
N SER A 78 -8.22 -3.72 -6.01
CA SER A 78 -7.29 -3.80 -7.14
C SER A 78 -7.53 -4.99 -8.08
N VAL A 79 -8.49 -5.88 -7.78
CA VAL A 79 -8.69 -7.17 -8.49
C VAL A 79 -8.97 -6.99 -9.98
N SER A 80 -9.69 -5.93 -10.38
CA SER A 80 -10.02 -5.61 -11.77
C SER A 80 -9.13 -4.51 -12.38
N LEU A 81 -8.13 -4.04 -11.65
CA LEU A 81 -7.20 -3.00 -12.09
C LEU A 81 -6.03 -3.62 -12.88
N PRO A 82 -5.26 -2.79 -13.64
CA PRO A 82 -4.06 -3.27 -14.31
C PRO A 82 -3.12 -4.03 -13.37
N GLU A 83 -2.48 -5.08 -13.88
CA GLU A 83 -1.65 -5.99 -13.08
C GLU A 83 -0.54 -5.26 -12.30
N GLU A 84 0.06 -4.20 -12.87
CA GLU A 84 1.06 -3.37 -12.17
C GLU A 84 0.49 -2.70 -10.90
N THR A 85 -0.75 -2.18 -10.97
CA THR A 85 -1.45 -1.58 -9.83
C THR A 85 -1.74 -2.63 -8.77
N LYS A 86 -2.20 -3.80 -9.18
CA LYS A 86 -2.48 -4.94 -8.30
C LYS A 86 -1.21 -5.44 -7.60
N ALA A 87 -0.11 -5.60 -8.33
CA ALA A 87 1.18 -5.97 -7.77
C ALA A 87 1.69 -4.95 -6.74
N THR A 88 1.50 -3.65 -7.02
CA THR A 88 1.83 -2.59 -6.08
C THR A 88 1.03 -2.69 -4.79
N CYS A 89 -0.27 -2.98 -4.86
CA CYS A 89 -1.11 -3.14 -3.67
C CYS A 89 -0.72 -4.39 -2.85
N LEU A 90 -0.47 -5.51 -3.54
CA LEU A 90 -0.01 -6.76 -2.91
C LEU A 90 1.34 -6.55 -2.20
N MET A 91 2.29 -5.89 -2.85
CA MET A 91 3.60 -5.58 -2.27
C MET A 91 3.47 -4.66 -1.05
N LEU A 92 2.61 -3.64 -1.12
CA LEU A 92 2.36 -2.75 0.02
C LEU A 92 1.80 -3.51 1.23
N LEU A 93 0.79 -4.37 1.02
CA LEU A 93 0.25 -5.21 2.09
C LEU A 93 1.33 -6.13 2.67
N SER A 94 2.16 -6.75 1.83
CA SER A 94 3.30 -7.56 2.29
C SER A 94 4.25 -6.76 3.19
N CYS A 95 4.62 -5.54 2.80
CA CYS A 95 5.48 -4.70 3.62
C CYS A 95 4.81 -4.36 4.96
N VAL A 96 3.54 -3.95 4.95
CA VAL A 96 2.80 -3.64 6.19
C VAL A 96 2.74 -4.83 7.14
N LEU A 97 2.48 -6.03 6.62
CA LEU A 97 2.45 -7.26 7.42
C LEU A 97 3.83 -7.59 8.00
N ALA A 98 4.90 -7.39 7.23
CA ALA A 98 6.26 -7.58 7.71
C ALA A 98 6.64 -6.58 8.82
N GLU A 99 6.21 -5.32 8.72
CA GLU A 99 6.36 -4.33 9.80
C GLU A 99 5.56 -4.70 11.06
N SER A 100 4.51 -5.51 10.90
CA SER A 100 3.70 -6.06 12.01
C SER A 100 4.20 -7.42 12.49
N GLU A 101 5.37 -7.87 12.03
CA GLU A 101 5.96 -9.19 12.31
C GLU A 101 5.11 -10.39 11.85
N GLU A 102 4.11 -10.17 11.00
CA GLU A 102 3.23 -11.19 10.43
C GLU A 102 3.85 -11.84 9.18
N PHE A 103 5.10 -12.30 9.32
CA PHE A 103 5.94 -12.71 8.19
C PHE A 103 5.35 -13.83 7.35
N LYS A 104 4.63 -14.78 7.96
CA LYS A 104 4.00 -15.90 7.24
C LYS A 104 2.96 -15.43 6.22
N GLU A 105 2.18 -14.43 6.58
CA GLU A 105 1.19 -13.87 5.66
C GLU A 105 1.85 -12.91 4.67
N ALA A 106 2.82 -12.12 5.13
CA ALA A 106 3.61 -11.22 4.28
C ALA A 106 4.22 -11.95 3.08
N THR A 107 4.85 -13.11 3.29
CA THR A 107 5.52 -13.87 2.22
C THR A 107 4.55 -14.27 1.09
N VAL A 108 3.30 -14.61 1.42
CA VAL A 108 2.28 -14.99 0.43
C VAL A 108 1.95 -13.82 -0.50
N TYR A 109 1.83 -12.61 0.05
CA TYR A 109 1.53 -11.43 -0.74
C TYR A 109 2.76 -10.94 -1.53
N ALA A 110 3.97 -11.01 -0.96
CA ALA A 110 5.21 -10.69 -1.66
C ALA A 110 5.43 -11.61 -2.86
N GLU A 111 5.26 -12.92 -2.71
CA GLU A 111 5.41 -13.90 -3.80
C GLU A 111 4.53 -13.55 -4.99
N ARG A 112 3.24 -13.29 -4.75
CA ARG A 112 2.27 -12.92 -5.80
C ARG A 112 2.61 -11.60 -6.47
N ALA A 113 3.06 -10.61 -5.70
CA ALA A 113 3.47 -9.32 -6.25
C ALA A 113 4.72 -9.45 -7.13
N ILE A 114 5.71 -10.23 -6.69
CA ILE A 114 6.97 -10.45 -7.40
C ILE A 114 6.72 -11.20 -8.71
N GLU A 115 5.87 -12.22 -8.74
CA GLU A 115 5.52 -12.95 -9.97
C GLU A 115 4.97 -12.00 -11.05
N ILE A 116 4.09 -11.06 -10.64
CA ILE A 116 3.56 -10.06 -11.57
C ILE A 116 4.67 -9.09 -12.01
N PHE A 117 5.47 -8.57 -11.09
CA PHE A 117 6.57 -7.67 -11.43
C PHE A 117 7.60 -8.33 -12.35
N GLU A 118 7.90 -9.61 -12.17
CA GLU A 118 8.74 -10.41 -13.05
C GLU A 118 8.17 -10.49 -14.47
N SER A 119 6.85 -10.70 -14.60
CA SER A 119 6.19 -10.77 -15.90
C SER A 119 6.24 -9.44 -16.67
N ILE A 120 6.28 -8.30 -15.95
CA ILE A 120 6.27 -6.95 -16.54
C ILE A 120 7.70 -6.47 -16.85
N PHE A 121 8.63 -6.64 -15.90
CA PHE A 121 9.97 -6.04 -15.96
C PHE A 121 11.08 -7.04 -16.31
N GLY A 122 10.82 -8.34 -16.22
CA GLY A 122 11.80 -9.41 -16.37
C GLY A 122 12.45 -9.81 -15.05
N ALA A 123 12.83 -11.09 -14.94
CA ALA A 123 13.38 -11.69 -13.71
C ALA A 123 14.75 -11.12 -13.28
N GLU A 124 15.52 -10.60 -14.23
CA GLU A 124 16.86 -10.00 -14.04
C GLU A 124 16.79 -8.48 -13.75
N ASN A 125 15.59 -7.91 -13.63
CA ASN A 125 15.44 -6.49 -13.32
C ASN A 125 15.85 -6.22 -11.87
N ASP A 126 16.64 -5.16 -11.64
CA ASP A 126 17.14 -4.78 -10.31
C ASP A 126 16.01 -4.57 -9.28
N PHE A 127 14.87 -4.00 -9.68
CA PHE A 127 13.72 -3.82 -8.80
C PHE A 127 13.16 -5.17 -8.36
N VAL A 128 13.04 -6.13 -9.28
CA VAL A 128 12.56 -7.49 -8.99
C VAL A 128 13.55 -8.21 -8.07
N ALA A 129 14.85 -8.11 -8.35
CA ALA A 129 15.90 -8.71 -7.53
C ALA A 129 15.86 -8.19 -6.08
N TYR A 130 15.66 -6.88 -5.91
CA TYR A 130 15.49 -6.26 -4.59
C TYR A 130 14.27 -6.82 -3.84
N ARG A 131 13.12 -6.96 -4.52
CA ARG A 131 11.92 -7.53 -3.89
C ARG A 131 12.09 -9.01 -3.52
N LYS A 132 12.81 -9.80 -4.31
CA LYS A 132 13.17 -11.19 -3.95
C LYS A 132 14.05 -11.26 -2.71
N HIS A 133 14.98 -10.33 -2.57
CA HIS A 133 15.80 -10.21 -1.37
C HIS A 133 14.93 -9.94 -0.13
N ASP A 134 13.99 -9.00 -0.21
CA ASP A 134 13.04 -8.72 0.87
C ASP A 134 12.19 -9.96 1.23
N LEU A 135 11.68 -10.67 0.23
CA LEU A 135 10.93 -11.92 0.45
C LEU A 135 11.77 -12.97 1.17
N ASN A 136 13.04 -13.15 0.79
CA ASN A 136 13.93 -14.10 1.46
C ASN A 136 14.18 -13.72 2.92
N ARG A 137 14.35 -12.43 3.22
CA ARG A 137 14.43 -11.94 4.60
C ARG A 137 13.16 -12.28 5.38
N MET A 138 11.97 -11.98 4.84
CA MET A 138 10.68 -12.32 5.48
C MET A 138 10.55 -13.84 5.73
N ARG A 139 11.03 -14.69 4.81
CA ARG A 139 11.04 -16.15 4.99
C ARG A 139 11.97 -16.61 6.11
N GLN A 140 13.12 -15.96 6.30
CA GLN A 140 14.03 -16.27 7.41
C GLN A 140 13.39 -15.91 8.76
N GLU A 141 12.77 -14.73 8.84
CA GLU A 141 12.06 -14.29 10.05
C GLU A 141 10.87 -15.23 10.37
N SER A 142 10.12 -15.68 9.35
CA SER A 142 8.97 -16.56 9.56
C SER A 142 9.32 -17.96 10.08
N LEU A 143 10.58 -18.38 9.88
CA LEU A 143 11.13 -19.65 10.37
C LEU A 143 11.77 -19.52 11.76
N GLY A 144 11.74 -18.33 12.36
CA GLY A 144 12.13 -18.10 13.75
C GLY A 144 13.55 -17.57 13.95
N GLY A 145 14.14 -16.89 12.96
CA GLY A 145 15.45 -16.24 13.05
C GLY A 145 16.59 -17.21 13.34
N TYR A 146 17.55 -17.35 12.43
CA TYR A 146 18.81 -17.98 12.83
C TYR A 146 19.45 -17.08 13.88
N LEU A 147 19.40 -17.53 15.14
CA LEU A 147 20.23 -17.01 16.22
C LEU A 147 21.69 -17.15 15.78
N ASP A 148 22.34 -16.02 15.52
CA ASP A 148 23.78 -15.82 15.72
C ASP A 148 23.99 -14.49 16.45
#